data_AF-A0A1A2MYY7-F1
#
_entry.id   AF-A0A1A2MYY7-F1
#
_cell.length_a   1.000
_cell.length_b   1.000
_cell.length_c   1.000
_cell.angle_alpha   90.00
_cell.angle_beta   90.00
_cell.angle_gamma   90.00
#
_symmetry.space_group_name_H-M   'P 1'
#
loop_
_entity.id
_entity.type
_entity.pdbx_description
1 polymer ?
#
loop_
_entity_poly.entity_id
_entity_poly.type
_entity_poly.pdbx_seq_one_letter_code
_entity_poly.pdbx_strand_id
1 'polypeptide(L)'
;MGAVILAVDLGKTLCRASLGRHRAQGPGAPGLAAPGGVRAAEAAILTVTREFGAADEVIVGAPGALAAPDAARALADALLVTATRAARGGDQ
;
A
#
# COMPACT_ATOMS: atom_id res chain seq x y z
N MET A 1 -21.09 11.07 4.47
CA MET A 1 -19.84 10.65 5.14
C MET A 1 -18.74 10.82 4.11
N GLY A 2 -17.63 11.50 4.43
CA GLY A 2 -16.54 11.67 3.47
C GLY A 2 -15.74 10.37 3.28
N ALA A 3 -15.15 10.18 2.11
CA ALA A 3 -14.31 9.02 1.82
C ALA A 3 -13.12 8.94 2.79
N VAL A 4 -12.82 7.73 3.28
CA VAL A 4 -11.68 7.42 4.14
C VAL A 4 -10.52 6.99 3.24
N ILE A 5 -9.48 7.82 3.17
CA ILE A 5 -8.33 7.59 2.29
C ILE A 5 -7.15 7.04 3.10
N LEU A 6 -6.63 5.89 2.66
CA LEU A 6 -5.33 5.39 3.07
C LEU A 6 -4.24 6.03 2.20
N ALA A 7 -3.47 6.94 2.80
CA ALA A 7 -2.31 7.54 2.14
C ALA A 7 -1.04 6.78 2.53
N VAL A 8 -0.27 6.32 1.54
CA VAL A 8 0.99 5.60 1.71
C VAL A 8 2.11 6.38 1.03
N ASP A 9 3.17 6.65 1.80
CA ASP A 9 4.45 7.16 1.30
C ASP A 9 5.49 6.04 1.45
N LEU A 10 5.76 5.36 0.35
CA LEU A 10 6.68 4.24 0.28
C LEU A 10 8.05 4.74 -0.16
N GLY A 11 8.98 4.92 0.76
CA GLY A 11 10.39 5.16 0.44
C GLY A 11 11.20 3.87 0.28
N LYS A 12 12.45 4.01 -0.19
CA LYS A 12 13.40 2.88 -0.26
C LYS A 12 13.78 2.32 1.11
N THR A 13 13.75 3.17 2.13
CA THR A 13 14.19 2.85 3.49
C THR A 13 13.05 2.82 4.49
N LEU A 14 12.03 3.67 4.30
CA LEU A 14 10.88 3.81 5.19
C LEU A 14 9.58 3.76 4.41
N CYS A 15 8.62 2.95 4.87
CA CYS A 15 7.23 2.99 4.44
C CYS A 15 6.40 3.69 5.54
N ARG A 16 5.61 4.70 5.16
CA ARG A 16 4.72 5.43 6.06
C ARG A 16 3.29 5.32 5.56
N ALA A 17 2.35 5.12 6.47
CA ALA A 17 0.93 5.10 6.13
C ALA A 17 0.11 5.97 7.09
N SER A 18 -0.97 6.55 6.58
CA SER A 18 -1.93 7.34 7.36
C SER A 18 -3.36 7.01 6.93
N LEU A 19 -4.23 6.80 7.92
CA LEU A 19 -5.67 6.61 7.74
C LEU A 19 -6.41 7.43 8.80
N GLY A 20 -6.94 8.59 8.42
CA GLY A 20 -7.53 9.53 9.36
C GLY A 20 -6.54 9.95 10.45
N ARG A 21 -6.79 9.56 11.71
CA ARG A 21 -5.90 9.85 12.86
C ARG A 21 -4.81 8.79 13.07
N HIS A 22 -4.91 7.63 12.42
CA HIS A 22 -3.94 6.55 12.55
C HIS A 22 -2.73 6.82 11.67
N ARG A 23 -1.54 6.62 12.22
CA ARG A 23 -0.25 6.71 11.51
C ARG A 23 0.63 5.55 11.95
N ALA A 24 1.34 4.98 11.00
CA ALA A 24 2.31 3.92 11.25
C ALA A 24 3.49 4.07 10.27
N GLN A 25 4.63 3.53 10.67
CA GLN A 25 5.80 3.44 9.80
C GLN A 25 6.52 2.11 10.00
N GLY A 26 7.25 1.70 8.98
CA GLY A 26 8.06 0.49 8.98
C GLY A 26 9.13 0.53 7.90
N PRO A 27 9.83 -0.60 7.68
CA PRO A 27 10.82 -0.70 6.62
C PRO A 27 10.23 -0.37 5.23
N GLY A 28 11.02 0.27 4.39
CA GLY A 28 10.68 0.55 3.00
C GLY A 28 10.83 -0.67 2.09
N ALA A 29 10.80 -0.43 0.78
CA ALA A 29 10.98 -1.45 -0.24
C ALA A 29 11.89 -0.98 -1.38
N PRO A 30 12.52 -1.89 -2.14
CA PRO A 30 13.15 -1.53 -3.42
C PRO A 30 12.19 -0.75 -4.33
N GLY A 31 12.74 0.03 -5.26
CA GLY A 31 11.91 0.76 -6.24
C GLY A 31 11.09 -0.19 -7.11
N LEU A 32 9.94 0.27 -7.61
CA LEU A 32 9.00 -0.59 -8.33
C LEU A 32 9.58 -1.26 -9.58
N ALA A 33 10.54 -0.60 -10.24
CA ALA A 33 11.24 -1.13 -11.41
C ALA A 33 12.29 -2.21 -11.08
N ALA A 34 12.66 -2.38 -9.80
CA ALA A 34 13.62 -3.40 -9.39
C ALA A 34 13.00 -4.81 -9.49
N PRO A 35 13.80 -5.87 -9.72
CA PRO A 35 13.32 -7.24 -9.64
C PRO A 35 12.59 -7.50 -8.31
N GLY A 36 11.33 -7.94 -8.39
CA GLY A 36 10.49 -8.18 -7.22
C GLY A 36 9.98 -6.93 -6.48
N GLY A 37 10.25 -5.72 -7.00
CA GLY A 37 9.90 -4.44 -6.37
C GLY A 37 8.41 -4.32 -6.03
N VAL A 38 7.52 -4.78 -6.92
CA VAL A 38 6.07 -4.78 -6.68
C VAL A 38 5.68 -5.62 -5.47
N ARG A 39 6.17 -6.87 -5.37
CA ARG A 39 5.85 -7.74 -4.23
C ARG A 39 6.45 -7.22 -2.92
N ALA A 40 7.64 -6.65 -2.98
CA ALA A 40 8.28 -6.05 -1.81
C ALA A 40 7.50 -4.80 -1.33
N ALA A 41 7.02 -3.98 -2.26
CA ALA A 41 6.19 -2.82 -1.97
C ALA A 41 4.86 -3.25 -1.31
N GLU A 42 4.17 -4.23 -1.89
CA GLU A 42 2.94 -4.78 -1.30
C GLU A 42 3.16 -5.25 0.14
N ALA A 43 4.20 -6.06 0.38
CA ALA A 43 4.51 -6.58 1.71
C ALA A 43 4.84 -5.47 2.74
N ALA A 44 5.60 -4.45 2.33
CA ALA A 44 5.91 -3.30 3.19
C ALA A 44 4.64 -2.53 3.58
N ILE A 45 3.74 -2.30 2.63
CA ILE A 45 2.46 -1.61 2.87
C ILE A 45 1.60 -2.42 3.84
N LEU A 46 1.35 -3.69 3.55
CA LEU A 46 0.53 -4.57 4.40
C LEU A 46 1.07 -4.69 5.82
N THR A 47 2.40 -4.68 5.98
CA THR A 47 3.03 -4.73 7.30
C THR A 47 2.72 -3.49 8.13
N VAL A 48 2.78 -2.31 7.50
CA VAL A 48 2.56 -1.01 8.17
C VAL A 48 1.07 -0.76 8.43
N THR A 49 0.19 -1.26 7.56
CA THR A 49 -1.26 -1.01 7.62
C THR A 49 -2.05 -2.13 8.31
N ARG A 50 -1.40 -3.16 8.86
CA ARG A 50 -2.06 -4.34 9.45
C ARG A 50 -3.09 -3.98 10.52
N GLU A 51 -2.81 -2.96 11.33
CA GLU A 51 -3.67 -2.55 12.45
C GLU A 51 -4.66 -1.43 12.05
N PHE A 52 -4.73 -1.07 10.77
CA PHE A 52 -5.64 -0.03 10.29
C PHE A 52 -7.03 -0.61 10.01
N GLY A 53 -8.05 0.24 10.14
CA GLY A 53 -9.41 -0.10 9.69
C GLY A 53 -9.56 -0.04 8.17
N ALA A 54 -10.81 -0.21 7.70
CA ALA A 54 -11.14 -0.12 6.28
C ALA A 54 -10.88 1.28 5.70
N ALA A 55 -10.49 1.31 4.43
CA ALA A 55 -10.33 2.51 3.63
C ALA A 55 -11.20 2.39 2.36
N ASP A 56 -11.79 3.50 1.94
CA ASP A 56 -12.55 3.59 0.68
C ASP A 56 -11.60 3.71 -0.51
N GLU A 57 -10.46 4.37 -0.31
CA GLU A 57 -9.46 4.64 -1.34
C GLU A 57 -8.04 4.43 -0.81
N VAL A 58 -7.12 4.03 -1.69
CA VAL A 58 -5.69 3.87 -1.38
C VAL A 58 -4.87 4.67 -2.37
N ILE A 59 -4.01 5.55 -1.87
CA ILE A 59 -3.08 6.34 -2.67
C ILE A 59 -1.66 6.00 -2.25
N VAL A 60 -0.83 5.58 -3.21
CA VAL A 60 0.56 5.19 -2.96
C VAL A 60 1.52 6.09 -3.72
N GLY A 61 2.33 6.85 -2.98
CA GLY A 61 3.55 7.46 -3.53
C GLY A 61 4.71 6.47 -3.45
N ALA A 62 5.29 6.10 -4.59
CA ALA A 62 6.39 5.12 -4.65
C ALA A 62 7.51 5.51 -5.64
N PRO A 63 8.79 5.31 -5.28
CA PRO A 63 9.94 5.50 -6.14
C PRO A 63 9.84 4.65 -7.40
N GLY A 64 10.00 5.33 -8.54
CA GLY A 64 9.95 4.70 -9.84
C GLY A 64 8.52 4.49 -10.38
N ALA A 65 7.46 4.92 -9.68
CA ALA A 65 6.10 4.82 -10.21
C ALA A 65 5.93 5.52 -11.56
N LEU A 66 6.51 6.72 -11.72
CA LEU A 66 6.50 7.43 -13.00
C LEU A 66 7.38 6.75 -14.07
N ALA A 67 8.49 6.13 -13.66
CA ALA A 67 9.43 5.48 -14.58
C ALA A 67 9.00 4.05 -14.98
N ALA A 68 8.12 3.42 -14.20
CA ALA A 68 7.61 2.07 -14.41
C ALA A 68 6.09 2.02 -14.15
N PRO A 69 5.28 2.61 -15.06
CA PRO A 69 3.82 2.68 -14.89
C PRO A 69 3.15 1.31 -14.80
N ASP A 70 3.66 0.31 -15.53
CA ASP A 70 3.14 -1.06 -15.46
C ASP A 70 3.38 -1.70 -14.07
N ALA A 71 4.52 -1.40 -13.45
CA ALA A 71 4.80 -1.87 -12.09
C ALA A 71 3.92 -1.15 -11.05
N ALA A 72 3.64 0.14 -11.25
CA ALA A 72 2.68 0.87 -10.41
C ALA A 72 1.26 0.30 -10.54
N ARG A 73 0.83 -0.04 -11.75
CA ARG A 73 -0.46 -0.70 -12.01
C ARG A 73 -0.53 -2.09 -11.37
N ALA A 74 0.52 -2.89 -11.52
CA ALA A 74 0.60 -4.21 -10.90
C ALA A 74 0.53 -4.14 -9.36
N LEU A 75 1.14 -3.12 -8.75
CA LEU A 75 0.99 -2.88 -7.31
C LEU A 75 -0.46 -2.53 -6.93
N ALA A 76 -1.11 -1.66 -7.69
CA ALA A 76 -2.51 -1.30 -7.45
C ALA A 76 -3.43 -2.53 -7.54
N ASP A 77 -3.25 -3.38 -8.56
CA ASP A 77 -4.02 -4.61 -8.73
C ASP A 77 -3.80 -5.59 -7.57
N ALA A 78 -2.55 -5.75 -7.11
CA ALA A 78 -2.22 -6.59 -5.96
C ALA A 78 -2.90 -6.11 -4.66
N LEU A 79 -2.86 -4.81 -4.40
CA LEU A 79 -3.51 -4.19 -3.24
C LEU A 79 -5.04 -4.34 -3.29
N LEU A 80 -5.67 -4.19 -4.46
CA LEU A 80 -7.11 -4.41 -4.63
C LEU A 80 -7.51 -5.86 -4.34
N VAL A 81 -6.73 -6.83 -4.84
CA VAL A 81 -6.97 -8.26 -4.54
C VAL A 81 -6.88 -8.52 -3.03
N THR A 82 -5.86 -7.98 -2.37
CA THR A 82 -5.65 -8.17 -0.93
C THR A 82 -6.76 -7.50 -0.11
N ALA A 83 -7.15 -6.26 -0.44
CA ALA A 83 -8.25 -5.56 0.21
C ALA A 83 -9.57 -6.31 0.07
N THR A 84 -9.87 -6.82 -1.13
CA THR A 84 -11.10 -7.59 -1.38
C THR A 84 -11.12 -8.90 -0.58
N ARG A 85 -9.97 -9.54 -0.35
CA ARG A 85 -9.87 -10.72 0.52
C ARG A 85 -10.11 -10.38 1.99
N ALA A 86 -9.54 -9.28 2.47
CA ALA A 86 -9.75 -8.82 3.84
C ALA A 86 -11.23 -8.50 4.12
N ALA A 87 -11.92 -7.83 3.18
CA ALA A 87 -13.34 -7.52 3.29
C ALA A 87 -14.23 -8.77 3.42
N ARG A 88 -13.89 -9.87 2.74
CA ARG A 88 -14.63 -11.15 2.84
C ARG A 88 -14.34 -11.94 4.12
N GLY A 89 -13.23 -11.64 4.80
CA GLY A 89 -12.83 -12.33 6.02
C GLY A 89 -13.37 -11.71 7.32
N GLY A 90 -13.91 -10.49 7.25
CA GLY A 90 -14.48 -9.78 8.40
C GLY A 90 -15.94 -10.09 8.72
N ASP A 91 -16.59 -10.94 7.90
CA ASP A 91 -17.98 -11.39 8.06
C ASP A 91 -18.10 -12.79 8.72
N GLN A 92 -17.03 -13.32 9.31
CA GLN A 92 -17.01 -14.60 10.03
C GLN A 92 -16.72 -14.44 11.52
#